data_AF-A0A0S7XBG3-F1
#
_entry.id   AF-A0A0S7XBG3-F1
#
_cell.length_a   1.000
_cell.length_b   1.000
_cell.length_c   1.000
_cell.angle_alpha   90.00
_cell.angle_beta   90.00
_cell.angle_gamma   90.00
#
_symmetry.space_group_name_H-M   'P 1'
#
loop_
_entity.id
_entity.type
_entity.pdbx_description
1 polymer ?
#
loop_
_entity_poly.entity_id
_entity_poly.type
_entity_poly.pdbx_seq_one_letter_code
_entity_poly.pdbx_strand_id
1 'polypeptide(L)'
;LNTPLMIREIISIGEKLKSDKISVREVIRDLDDDETDIDEEHYKRKVLSLIKRIKRREQKKLELQKKLTQKHLSKVKRTELKKKINRSAEKIVDLIQRINLNKSQIENVAQKLKSFLERLENAEGEIFQCIENTGISQEELKKLFRQAKKNRQEEKKIKKKTGISRKDLLEIDIRC
;
A
#
# COMPACT_ATOMS: atom_id res chain seq x y z
N LEU A 1 7.06 -10.90 1.03
CA LEU A 1 7.85 -10.18 2.07
C LEU A 1 8.36 -8.78 1.65
N ASN A 2 7.85 -8.16 0.57
CA ASN A 2 8.22 -6.79 0.21
C ASN A 2 7.08 -6.05 -0.50
N THR A 3 5.90 -6.09 0.11
CA THR A 3 4.77 -5.29 -0.37
C THR A 3 4.96 -3.85 0.12
N PRO A 4 4.53 -2.83 -0.65
CA PRO A 4 4.59 -1.43 -0.21
C PRO A 4 3.92 -1.20 1.15
N LEU A 5 2.88 -1.98 1.45
CA LEU A 5 2.15 -1.93 2.70
C LEU A 5 3.01 -2.38 3.89
N MET A 6 3.72 -3.50 3.76
CA MET A 6 4.64 -3.98 4.80
C MET A 6 5.72 -2.94 5.10
N ILE A 7 6.31 -2.33 4.06
CA ILE A 7 7.36 -1.32 4.24
C ILE A 7 6.83 -0.08 4.98
N ARG A 8 5.61 0.36 4.66
CA ARG A 8 4.95 1.46 5.39
C ARG A 8 4.78 1.13 6.86
N GLU A 9 4.40 -0.10 7.18
CA GLU A 9 4.25 -0.54 8.56
C GLU A 9 5.60 -0.55 9.31
N ILE A 10 6.67 -1.06 8.68
CA ILE A 10 8.02 -0.99 9.26
C ILE A 10 8.48 0.46 9.49
N ILE A 11 8.17 1.37 8.56
CA ILE A 11 8.46 2.80 8.74
C ILE A 11 7.67 3.38 9.92
N SER A 12 6.39 3.01 10.07
CA SER A 12 5.53 3.43 11.19
C SER A 12 6.08 2.97 12.54
N ILE A 13 6.58 1.73 12.63
CA ILE A 13 7.28 1.23 13.83
C ILE A 13 8.46 2.15 14.16
N GLY A 14 9.27 2.52 13.16
CA GLY A 14 10.40 3.43 13.37
C GLY A 14 9.99 4.84 13.81
N GLU A 15 8.86 5.35 13.34
CA GLU A 15 8.32 6.65 13.78
C GLU A 15 7.87 6.59 15.24
N LYS A 16 7.16 5.53 15.64
CA LYS A 16 6.75 5.31 17.03
C LYS A 16 7.95 5.13 17.96
N LEU A 17 8.95 4.36 17.54
CA LEU A 17 10.19 4.14 18.28
C LEU A 17 10.99 5.44 18.42
N LYS A 18 11.01 6.28 17.38
CA LYS A 18 11.68 7.59 17.42
C LYS A 18 10.98 8.57 18.36
N SER A 19 9.66 8.50 18.45
CA SER A 19 8.85 9.36 19.32
C SER A 19 8.62 8.78 20.72
N ASP A 20 9.37 7.75 21.11
CA ASP A 20 9.27 7.07 22.42
C ASP A 20 7.86 6.57 22.77
N LYS A 21 7.04 6.26 21.75
CA LYS A 21 5.70 5.67 21.92
C LYS A 21 5.74 4.17 22.16
N ILE A 22 6.84 3.53 21.77
CA ILE A 22 7.12 2.11 21.98
C ILE A 22 8.61 1.99 22.35
N SER A 23 8.96 1.06 23.23
CA SER A 23 10.34 0.73 23.55
C SER A 23 10.97 -0.13 22.45
N VAL A 24 12.31 -0.13 22.37
CA VAL A 24 13.05 -1.04 21.49
C VAL A 24 12.83 -2.51 21.85
N ARG A 25 12.57 -2.83 23.13
CA ARG A 25 12.19 -4.19 23.60
C ARG A 25 10.89 -4.69 22.97
N GLU A 26 9.94 -3.78 22.76
CA GLU A 26 8.68 -4.09 22.09
C GLU A 26 8.85 -4.30 20.57
N VAL A 27 10.03 -4.01 20.02
CA VAL A 27 10.30 -4.06 18.58
C VAL A 27 11.13 -5.29 18.19
N ILE A 28 12.23 -5.56 18.88
CA ILE A 28 13.20 -6.60 18.49
C ILE A 28 13.21 -7.78 19.46
N ARG A 29 13.66 -8.95 18.97
CA ARG A 29 13.73 -10.19 19.78
C ARG A 29 14.93 -10.25 20.73
N ASP A 30 16.01 -9.54 20.41
CA ASP A 30 17.34 -9.76 21.02
C ASP A 30 17.55 -9.01 22.36
N LEU A 31 16.49 -8.65 23.07
CA LEU A 31 16.58 -7.90 24.35
C LEU A 31 15.93 -8.64 25.53
N ASP A 32 15.50 -9.88 25.29
CA ASP A 32 14.95 -10.78 26.32
C ASP A 32 16.07 -11.71 26.80
N ASP A 33 17.00 -11.16 27.57
CA ASP A 33 17.90 -11.92 28.45
C ASP A 33 18.15 -11.10 29.72
N ASP A 34 18.31 -11.78 30.84
CA ASP A 34 18.47 -11.30 32.22
C ASP A 34 19.73 -10.44 32.48
N GLU A 35 20.24 -9.73 31.47
CA GLU A 35 21.36 -8.80 31.58
C GLU A 35 20.85 -7.39 31.92
N THR A 36 21.19 -6.93 33.11
CA THR A 36 20.76 -5.63 33.65
C THR A 36 21.47 -4.43 32.98
N ASP A 37 22.40 -4.67 32.04
CA ASP A 37 23.27 -3.67 31.40
C ASP A 37 23.10 -3.58 29.86
N ILE A 38 21.90 -3.81 29.33
CA ILE A 38 21.62 -3.65 27.90
C ILE A 38 21.51 -2.15 27.54
N ASP A 39 22.41 -1.64 26.68
CA ASP A 39 22.32 -0.28 26.10
C ASP A 39 21.16 -0.19 25.10
N GLU A 40 19.95 -0.03 25.61
CA GLU A 40 18.72 0.14 24.83
C GLU A 40 18.82 1.28 23.80
N GLU A 41 19.54 2.36 24.14
CA GLU A 41 19.71 3.50 23.25
C GLU A 41 20.63 3.15 22.07
N HIS A 42 21.63 2.28 22.25
CA HIS A 42 22.40 1.70 21.15
C HIS A 42 21.51 0.88 20.20
N TYR A 43 20.68 -0.02 20.73
CA TYR A 43 19.78 -0.85 19.92
C TYR A 43 18.73 -0.01 19.20
N LYS A 44 18.14 0.97 19.89
CA LYS A 44 17.20 1.94 19.31
C LYS A 44 17.84 2.67 18.13
N ARG A 45 19.05 3.22 18.31
CA ARG A 45 19.81 3.88 17.22
C ARG A 45 20.08 2.94 16.04
N LYS A 46 20.44 1.68 16.31
CA LYS A 46 20.66 0.64 15.29
C LYS A 46 19.39 0.36 14.48
N VAL A 47 18.25 0.14 15.15
CA VAL A 47 16.95 -0.11 14.51
C VAL A 47 16.52 1.10 13.67
N LEU A 48 16.58 2.31 14.23
CA LEU A 48 16.24 3.54 13.50
C LEU A 48 17.12 3.74 12.26
N SER A 49 18.41 3.40 12.35
CA SER A 49 19.34 3.45 11.21
C SER A 49 18.93 2.47 10.10
N LEU A 50 18.57 1.23 10.44
CA LEU A 50 18.07 0.25 9.48
C LEU A 50 16.78 0.73 8.80
N ILE A 51 15.81 1.25 9.58
CA ILE A 51 14.54 1.78 9.05
C ILE A 51 14.79 2.97 8.13
N LYS A 52 15.72 3.88 8.48
CA LYS A 52 16.11 5.00 7.61
C LYS A 52 16.69 4.52 6.28
N ARG A 53 17.49 3.44 6.29
CA ARG A 53 18.02 2.81 5.06
C ARG A 53 16.90 2.19 4.23
N ILE A 54 15.94 1.51 4.86
CA ILE A 54 14.74 0.97 4.20
C ILE A 54 13.96 2.09 3.50
N LYS A 55 13.63 3.17 4.22
CA LYS A 55 12.88 4.32 3.68
C LYS A 55 13.55 4.92 2.43
N ARG A 56 14.87 5.15 2.49
CA ARG A 56 15.65 5.66 1.35
C ARG A 56 15.65 4.72 0.15
N ARG A 57 15.80 3.41 0.40
CA ARG A 57 15.76 2.40 -0.68
C ARG A 57 14.39 2.31 -1.31
N GLU A 58 13.33 2.39 -0.51
CA GLU A 58 11.96 2.35 -1.02
C GLU A 58 11.67 3.55 -1.90
N GLN A 59 12.04 4.76 -1.46
CA GLN A 59 11.90 5.96 -2.28
C GLN A 59 12.62 5.82 -3.63
N LYS A 60 13.86 5.33 -3.63
CA LYS A 60 14.62 5.08 -4.87
C LYS A 60 13.96 4.00 -5.74
N LYS A 61 13.39 2.96 -5.14
CA LYS A 61 12.64 1.91 -5.86
C LYS A 61 11.41 2.50 -6.54
N LEU A 62 10.65 3.34 -5.85
CA LEU A 62 9.48 4.02 -6.39
C LEU A 62 9.86 4.97 -7.55
N GLU A 63 10.97 5.69 -7.45
CA GLU A 63 11.48 6.51 -8.56
C GLU A 63 11.86 5.68 -9.79
N LEU A 64 12.49 4.53 -9.59
CA LEU A 64 12.82 3.60 -10.69
C LEU A 64 11.54 3.01 -11.32
N GLN A 65 10.54 2.68 -10.52
CA GLN A 65 9.23 2.22 -11.00
C GLN A 65 8.52 3.32 -11.82
N LYS A 66 8.55 4.58 -11.37
CA LYS A 66 8.05 5.72 -12.14
C LYS A 66 8.80 5.90 -13.47
N LYS A 67 10.12 5.70 -13.49
CA LYS A 67 10.87 5.72 -14.76
C LYS A 67 10.41 4.60 -15.69
N LEU A 68 10.10 3.42 -15.16
CA LEU A 68 9.66 2.26 -15.95
C LEU A 68 8.31 2.47 -16.66
N THR A 69 7.46 3.40 -16.21
CA THR A 69 6.17 3.69 -16.87
C THR A 69 6.28 4.63 -18.08
N GLN A 70 7.47 5.14 -18.39
CA GLN A 70 7.69 6.02 -19.54
C GLN A 70 7.47 5.28 -20.87
N LYS A 71 6.71 5.91 -21.78
CA LYS A 71 6.25 5.30 -23.04
C LYS A 71 7.40 4.92 -24.00
N HIS A 72 8.54 5.62 -23.97
CA HIS A 72 9.63 5.48 -24.95
C HIS A 72 10.92 4.84 -24.40
N LEU A 73 10.80 3.82 -23.53
CA LEU A 73 11.97 3.07 -23.05
C LEU A 73 12.34 1.90 -23.96
N SER A 74 13.61 1.82 -24.36
CA SER A 74 14.17 0.67 -25.08
C SER A 74 14.05 -0.63 -24.25
N LYS A 75 14.01 -1.79 -24.94
CA LYS A 75 13.93 -3.11 -24.28
C LYS A 75 15.08 -3.34 -23.31
N VAL A 76 16.30 -2.95 -23.69
CA VAL A 76 17.49 -3.03 -22.84
C VAL A 76 17.31 -2.17 -21.58
N LYS A 77 16.85 -0.93 -21.73
CA LYS A 77 16.66 -0.01 -20.59
C LYS A 77 15.57 -0.50 -19.64
N ARG A 78 14.47 -1.04 -20.16
CA ARG A 78 13.41 -1.66 -19.35
C ARG A 78 13.96 -2.81 -18.52
N THR A 79 14.77 -3.68 -19.11
CA THR A 79 15.40 -4.81 -18.41
C THR A 79 16.36 -4.34 -17.31
N GLU A 80 17.20 -3.33 -17.58
CA GLU A 80 18.08 -2.74 -16.56
C GLU A 80 17.31 -2.15 -15.37
N LEU A 81 16.24 -1.40 -15.65
CA LEU A 81 15.40 -0.79 -14.62
C LEU A 81 14.75 -1.88 -13.76
N LYS A 82 14.18 -2.92 -14.37
CA LYS A 82 13.63 -4.08 -13.65
C LYS A 82 14.67 -4.75 -12.75
N LYS A 83 15.89 -4.99 -13.25
CA LYS A 83 17.00 -5.53 -12.42
C LYS A 83 17.33 -4.62 -11.24
N LYS A 84 17.37 -3.30 -11.43
CA LYS A 84 17.63 -2.34 -10.33
C LYS A 84 16.51 -2.30 -9.30
N ILE A 85 15.25 -2.41 -9.73
CA ILE A 85 14.08 -2.50 -8.85
C ILE A 85 14.16 -3.78 -8.01
N ASN A 86 14.40 -4.93 -8.64
CA ASN A 86 14.50 -6.22 -7.94
C ASN A 86 15.64 -6.24 -6.93
N ARG A 87 16.84 -5.76 -7.31
CA ARG A 87 17.98 -5.62 -6.38
C ARG A 87 17.67 -4.69 -5.20
N SER A 88 16.88 -3.64 -5.45
CA SER A 88 16.45 -2.75 -4.36
C SER A 88 15.46 -3.45 -3.45
N ALA A 89 14.58 -4.28 -4.02
CA ALA A 89 13.61 -5.07 -3.28
C ALA A 89 14.28 -6.12 -2.39
N GLU A 90 15.24 -6.90 -2.91
CA GLU A 90 16.02 -7.87 -2.15
C GLU A 90 16.76 -7.21 -0.97
N LYS A 91 17.38 -6.06 -1.21
CA LYS A 91 18.08 -5.30 -0.15
C LYS A 91 17.13 -4.75 0.92
N ILE A 92 15.89 -4.44 0.57
CA ILE A 92 14.88 -4.04 1.56
C ILE A 92 14.52 -5.23 2.45
N VAL A 93 14.34 -6.43 1.85
CA VAL A 93 14.06 -7.65 2.61
C VAL A 93 15.20 -7.97 3.59
N ASP A 94 16.45 -7.94 3.13
CA ASP A 94 17.64 -8.14 3.98
C ASP A 94 17.67 -7.14 5.15
N LEU A 95 17.40 -5.85 4.88
CA LEU A 95 17.35 -4.85 5.95
C LEU A 95 16.21 -5.09 6.95
N ILE A 96 15.04 -5.54 6.49
CA ILE A 96 13.92 -5.89 7.38
C ILE A 96 14.29 -7.10 8.25
N GLN A 97 14.91 -8.12 7.68
CA GLN A 97 15.37 -9.30 8.42
C GLN A 97 16.41 -8.93 9.49
N ARG A 98 17.33 -8.00 9.19
CA ARG A 98 18.32 -7.49 10.17
C ARG A 98 17.74 -6.70 11.33
N ILE A 99 16.51 -6.19 11.22
CA ILE A 99 15.84 -5.57 12.38
C ILE A 99 15.50 -6.64 13.42
N ASN A 100 15.32 -7.89 13.01
CA ASN A 100 14.99 -9.01 13.88
C ASN A 100 13.78 -8.73 14.77
N LEU A 101 12.65 -8.41 14.12
CA LEU A 101 11.40 -8.09 14.80
C LEU A 101 10.97 -9.23 15.74
N ASN A 102 10.44 -8.86 16.90
CA ASN A 102 9.82 -9.83 17.79
C ASN A 102 8.53 -10.41 17.18
N LYS A 103 8.03 -11.49 17.79
CA LYS A 103 6.85 -12.22 17.30
C LYS A 103 5.60 -11.33 17.25
N SER A 104 5.38 -10.51 18.28
CA SER A 104 4.25 -9.58 18.36
C SER A 104 4.23 -8.59 17.19
N GLN A 105 5.36 -7.97 16.84
CA GLN A 105 5.43 -7.07 15.69
C GLN A 105 5.18 -7.79 14.37
N ILE A 106 5.69 -9.02 14.20
CA ILE A 106 5.43 -9.82 13.00
C ILE A 106 3.93 -10.11 12.87
N GLU A 107 3.28 -10.51 13.96
CA GLU A 107 1.83 -10.79 14.01
C GLU A 107 1.01 -9.53 13.73
N ASN A 108 1.38 -8.38 14.29
CA ASN A 108 0.73 -7.10 14.03
C ASN A 108 0.82 -6.67 12.57
N VAL A 109 1.99 -6.85 11.94
CA VAL A 109 2.17 -6.62 10.50
C VAL A 109 1.28 -7.57 9.70
N ALA A 110 1.25 -8.87 10.03
CA ALA A 110 0.45 -9.87 9.34
C ALA A 110 -1.06 -9.60 9.47
N GLN A 111 -1.55 -9.25 10.65
CA GLN A 111 -2.93 -8.85 10.93
C GLN A 111 -3.37 -7.68 10.04
N LYS A 112 -2.54 -6.63 9.97
CA LYS A 112 -2.82 -5.50 9.08
C LYS A 112 -2.89 -5.92 7.62
N LEU A 113 -1.97 -6.77 7.15
CA LEU A 113 -2.01 -7.28 5.78
C LEU A 113 -3.33 -8.01 5.48
N LYS A 114 -3.81 -8.84 6.41
CA LYS A 114 -5.11 -9.52 6.28
C LYS A 114 -6.28 -8.55 6.21
N SER A 115 -6.35 -7.59 7.13
CA SER A 115 -7.41 -6.57 7.12
C SER A 115 -7.41 -5.72 5.83
N PHE A 116 -6.24 -5.42 5.28
CA PHE A 116 -6.15 -4.73 3.99
C PHE A 116 -6.62 -5.61 2.82
N LEU A 117 -6.36 -6.91 2.85
CA LEU A 117 -6.85 -7.85 1.84
C LEU A 117 -8.38 -7.94 1.90
N GLU A 118 -8.95 -8.12 3.09
CA GLU A 118 -10.41 -8.17 3.29
C GLU A 118 -11.09 -6.89 2.77
N ARG A 119 -10.51 -5.72 3.05
CA ARG A 119 -11.00 -4.44 2.53
C ARG A 119 -10.91 -4.33 1.01
N LEU A 120 -9.86 -4.91 0.41
CA LEU A 120 -9.71 -4.93 -1.04
C LEU A 120 -10.78 -5.84 -1.67
N GLU A 121 -10.95 -7.05 -1.15
CA GLU A 121 -11.94 -8.03 -1.61
C GLU A 121 -13.37 -7.49 -1.48
N ASN A 122 -13.68 -6.80 -0.37
CA ASN A 122 -14.97 -6.14 -0.21
C ASN A 122 -15.19 -5.04 -1.26
N ALA A 123 -14.19 -4.19 -1.52
CA ALA A 123 -14.30 -3.15 -2.54
C ALA A 123 -14.42 -3.72 -3.97
N GLU A 124 -13.71 -4.82 -4.26
CA GLU A 124 -13.85 -5.54 -5.53
C GLU A 124 -15.25 -6.17 -5.66
N GLY A 125 -15.80 -6.70 -4.56
CA GLY A 125 -17.17 -7.22 -4.48
C GLY A 125 -18.23 -6.14 -4.70
N GLU A 126 -18.06 -4.95 -4.12
CA GLU A 126 -18.93 -3.79 -4.33
C GLU A 126 -18.93 -3.37 -5.81
N ILE A 127 -17.75 -3.28 -6.44
CA ILE A 127 -17.62 -3.02 -7.88
C ILE A 127 -18.35 -4.08 -8.70
N PHE A 128 -18.15 -5.36 -8.37
CA PHE A 128 -18.79 -6.46 -9.07
C PHE A 128 -20.33 -6.39 -8.96
N GLN A 129 -20.86 -6.11 -7.77
CA GLN A 129 -22.29 -5.94 -7.55
C GLN A 129 -22.87 -4.76 -8.35
N CYS A 130 -22.15 -3.63 -8.46
CA CYS A 130 -22.61 -2.54 -9.32
C CYS A 130 -22.71 -2.97 -10.79
N ILE A 131 -21.74 -3.75 -11.28
CA ILE A 131 -21.72 -4.23 -12.67
C ILE A 131 -22.88 -5.21 -12.90
N GLU A 132 -23.08 -6.18 -12.01
CA GLU A 132 -24.19 -7.14 -12.08
C GLU A 132 -25.56 -6.43 -12.03
N ASN A 133 -25.76 -5.53 -11.07
CA ASN A 133 -27.05 -4.85 -10.87
C ASN A 133 -27.41 -3.90 -12.01
N THR A 134 -26.41 -3.33 -12.71
CA THR A 134 -26.64 -2.39 -13.81
C THR A 134 -26.56 -3.03 -15.19
N GLY A 135 -25.87 -4.17 -15.32
CA GLY A 135 -25.48 -4.75 -16.60
C GLY A 135 -24.47 -3.90 -17.38
N ILE A 136 -23.85 -2.90 -16.74
CA ILE A 136 -22.96 -1.92 -17.39
C ILE A 136 -21.51 -2.17 -16.95
N SER A 137 -20.59 -2.17 -17.90
CA SER A 137 -19.17 -2.33 -17.61
C SER A 137 -18.62 -1.23 -16.69
N GLN A 138 -17.60 -1.54 -15.90
CA GLN A 138 -16.97 -0.58 -14.98
C GLN A 138 -16.48 0.69 -15.69
N GLU A 139 -15.93 0.56 -16.90
CA GLU A 139 -15.46 1.71 -17.68
C GLU A 139 -16.60 2.63 -18.09
N GLU A 140 -17.73 2.06 -18.46
CA GLU A 140 -18.91 2.80 -18.87
C GLU A 140 -19.61 3.43 -17.66
N LEU A 141 -19.72 2.73 -16.52
CA LEU A 141 -20.18 3.31 -15.26
C LEU A 141 -19.37 4.55 -14.87
N LYS A 142 -18.04 4.49 -14.95
CA LYS A 142 -17.16 5.65 -14.69
C LYS A 142 -17.43 6.83 -15.62
N LYS A 143 -17.78 6.58 -16.89
CA LYS A 143 -18.17 7.64 -17.84
C LYS A 143 -19.52 8.23 -17.45
N LEU A 144 -20.48 7.39 -17.09
CA LEU A 144 -21.83 7.80 -16.69
C LEU A 144 -21.82 8.62 -15.41
N PHE A 145 -21.04 8.24 -14.39
CA PHE A 145 -20.89 9.02 -13.15
C PHE A 145 -20.34 10.43 -13.43
N ARG A 146 -19.35 10.55 -14.32
CA ARG A 146 -18.80 11.86 -14.75
C ARG A 146 -19.83 12.69 -15.51
N GLN A 147 -20.67 12.09 -16.33
CA GLN A 147 -21.73 12.78 -17.08
C GLN A 147 -22.88 13.21 -16.16
N ALA A 148 -23.28 12.36 -15.22
CA ALA A 148 -24.33 12.63 -14.23
C ALA A 148 -24.01 13.82 -13.30
N LYS A 149 -22.73 14.13 -13.10
CA LYS A 149 -22.25 15.29 -12.33
C LYS A 149 -22.26 16.61 -13.12
N LYS A 150 -22.46 16.60 -14.44
CA LYS A 150 -22.44 17.82 -15.28
C LYS A 150 -23.74 18.63 -15.21
N ASN A 151 -24.78 18.24 -15.95
CA ASN A 151 -26.00 19.03 -16.13
C ASN A 151 -27.26 18.15 -16.33
N ARG A 152 -28.45 18.73 -16.06
CA ARG A 152 -29.79 18.09 -16.15
C ARG A 152 -30.17 17.57 -17.55
N GLN A 153 -29.49 18.03 -18.62
CA GLN A 153 -29.67 17.54 -19.99
C GLN A 153 -28.97 16.20 -20.24
N GLU A 154 -27.80 15.98 -19.64
CA GLU A 154 -27.09 14.69 -19.72
C GLU A 154 -27.83 13.61 -18.92
N GLU A 155 -28.48 13.98 -17.83
CA GLU A 155 -29.38 13.11 -17.06
C GLU A 155 -30.50 12.47 -17.91
N LYS A 156 -31.15 13.25 -18.78
CA LYS A 156 -32.17 12.71 -19.70
C LYS A 156 -31.58 11.75 -20.73
N LYS A 157 -30.35 12.00 -21.19
CA LYS A 157 -29.65 11.11 -22.14
C LYS A 157 -29.22 9.81 -21.49
N ILE A 158 -28.72 9.88 -20.25
CA ILE A 158 -28.32 8.72 -19.47
C ILE A 158 -29.54 7.84 -19.19
N LYS A 159 -30.63 8.40 -18.66
CA LYS A 159 -31.87 7.66 -18.40
C LYS A 159 -32.43 6.99 -19.66
N LYS A 160 -32.33 7.63 -20.83
CA LYS A 160 -32.73 7.03 -22.12
C LYS A 160 -31.83 5.88 -22.58
N LYS A 161 -30.53 5.91 -22.24
CA LYS A 161 -29.56 4.90 -22.66
C LYS A 161 -29.50 3.70 -21.71
N THR A 162 -29.59 3.95 -20.40
CA THR A 162 -29.33 2.94 -19.38
C THR A 162 -30.58 2.55 -18.59
N GLY A 163 -31.67 3.31 -18.70
CA GLY A 163 -32.87 3.13 -17.86
C GLY A 163 -32.69 3.63 -16.42
N ILE A 164 -31.47 3.95 -15.99
CA ILE A 164 -31.13 4.30 -14.61
C ILE A 164 -31.33 5.80 -14.38
N SER A 165 -31.96 6.19 -13.26
CA SER A 165 -32.12 7.60 -12.93
C SER A 165 -30.81 8.22 -12.44
N ARG A 166 -30.68 9.55 -12.51
CA ARG A 166 -29.50 10.24 -11.99
C ARG A 166 -29.31 10.01 -10.49
N LYS A 167 -30.40 9.93 -9.73
CA LYS A 167 -30.35 9.69 -8.29
C LYS A 167 -29.71 8.32 -8.02
N ASP A 168 -30.21 7.28 -8.69
CA ASP A 168 -29.71 5.91 -8.52
C ASP A 168 -28.25 5.80 -9.00
N LEU A 169 -27.89 6.48 -10.09
CA LEU A 169 -26.49 6.54 -10.57
C LEU A 169 -25.54 7.20 -9.56
N LEU A 170 -25.98 8.25 -8.85
CA LEU A 170 -25.17 8.88 -7.81
C LEU A 170 -25.11 8.01 -6.54
N GLU A 171 -26.17 7.28 -6.21
CA GLU A 171 -26.15 6.30 -5.13
C GLU A 171 -25.20 5.13 -5.44
N ILE A 172 -25.16 4.68 -6.69
CA ILE A 172 -24.19 3.68 -7.16
C ILE A 172 -22.77 4.25 -7.12
N ASP A 173 -22.53 5.50 -7.56
CA ASP A 173 -21.21 6.16 -7.53
C ASP A 173 -20.63 6.30 -6.11
N ILE A 174 -21.48 6.35 -5.08
CA ILE A 174 -21.03 6.36 -3.67
C ILE A 174 -20.51 4.98 -3.24
N ARG A 175 -21.00 3.90 -3.85
CA ARG A 175 -20.74 2.51 -3.47
C ARG A 175 -19.60 1.84 -4.29
N CYS A 176 -18.99 2.49 -5.29
CA CYS A 176 -18.27 1.78 -6.37
C CYS A 176 -16.82 2.24 -6.71
#